data_AF-A0A1Q7LV21-F1
#
_entry.id   AF-A0A1Q7LV21-F1
#
_cell.length_a   1.000
_cell.length_b   1.000
_cell.length_c   1.000
_cell.angle_alpha   90.00
_cell.angle_beta   90.00
_cell.angle_gamma   90.00
#
_symmetry.space_group_name_H-M   'P 1'
#
loop_
_entity.id
_entity.type
_entity.pdbx_description
1 polymer ?
#
loop_
_entity_poly.entity_id
_entity_poly.type
_entity_poly.pdbx_seq_one_letter_code
_entity_poly.pdbx_strand_id
1 'polypeptide(L)'
;MTMFRVDTLIIYQDRAGAEVTKEGALLEKILRYYDTPQYLRKYLFEKDPDLQYAGTLPPLRGPHHPNLEAPDLGQLREGIVTASGPVSILNTGYGQPVHVNGRLAISRRLTVRITRDSPRIEAEIVDGSELTIYWGPRFSRGNRTLGQLVKGGGYDMTISTSRRGADVRHVMGQLAQNWKSAKSTLLLFGSPREGVPEILAREQVKVSDLSFNLNTIPEQAVETVRTEEALHATLAVLNTLGEG
;
A
#
# COMPACT_ATOMS: atom_id res chain seq x y z
N MET A 1 3.24 2.13 -6.67
CA MET A 1 3.33 1.88 -5.21
C MET A 1 4.28 0.73 -4.91
N THR A 2 3.98 -0.51 -5.29
CA THR A 2 4.87 -1.68 -5.08
C THR A 2 6.28 -1.47 -5.61
N MET A 3 6.43 -0.91 -6.81
CA MET A 3 7.73 -0.59 -7.41
C MET A 3 8.60 0.32 -6.53
N PHE A 4 7.98 1.20 -5.73
CA PHE A 4 8.66 2.14 -4.85
C PHE A 4 8.60 1.71 -3.37
N ARG A 5 8.23 0.45 -3.11
CA ARG A 5 8.17 -0.14 -1.76
C ARG A 5 7.35 0.68 -0.76
N VAL A 6 6.21 1.22 -1.19
CA VAL A 6 5.30 1.95 -0.28
C VAL A 6 4.75 0.98 0.78
N ASP A 7 4.95 1.30 2.06
CA ASP A 7 4.56 0.44 3.19
C ASP A 7 3.07 0.47 3.49
N THR A 8 2.44 1.65 3.39
CA THR A 8 1.02 1.85 3.70
C THR A 8 0.41 2.85 2.75
N LEU A 9 -0.74 2.48 2.19
CA LEU A 9 -1.60 3.39 1.46
C LEU A 9 -2.77 3.80 2.34
N ILE A 10 -2.92 5.12 2.52
CA ILE A 10 -4.02 5.70 3.29
C ILE A 10 -4.99 6.38 2.35
N ILE A 11 -6.24 5.92 2.36
CA ILE A 11 -7.35 6.59 1.67
C ILE A 11 -8.04 7.46 2.72
N TYR A 12 -7.79 8.77 2.65
CA TYR A 12 -8.36 9.75 3.58
C TYR A 12 -9.75 10.20 3.12
N GLN A 13 -10.54 10.67 4.08
CA GLN A 13 -11.84 11.25 3.79
C GLN A 13 -11.69 12.73 3.50
N ASP A 14 -11.72 13.11 2.23
CA ASP A 14 -11.68 14.51 1.80
C ASP A 14 -12.97 15.25 2.20
N ARG A 15 -14.14 14.67 1.85
CA ARG A 15 -15.46 15.26 2.11
C ARG A 15 -16.40 14.25 2.74
N ALA A 16 -17.39 14.76 3.49
CA ALA A 16 -18.48 13.95 4.01
C ALA A 16 -19.52 13.69 2.90
N GLY A 17 -20.03 12.46 2.83
CA GLY A 17 -21.06 12.08 1.86
C GLY A 17 -21.09 10.58 1.60
N ALA A 18 -22.28 10.02 1.41
CA ALA A 18 -22.46 8.60 1.12
C ALA A 18 -21.77 8.19 -0.19
N GLU A 19 -21.80 9.05 -1.21
CA GLU A 19 -21.16 8.81 -2.51
C GLU A 19 -19.63 8.75 -2.39
N VAL A 20 -19.00 9.75 -1.76
CA VAL A 20 -17.55 9.77 -1.49
C VAL A 20 -17.11 8.55 -0.68
N THR A 21 -17.95 8.14 0.29
CA THR A 21 -17.67 6.93 1.10
C THR A 21 -17.70 5.67 0.24
N LYS A 22 -18.66 5.57 -0.68
CA LYS A 22 -18.78 4.47 -1.63
C LYS A 22 -17.61 4.44 -2.62
N GLU A 23 -17.21 5.58 -3.16
CA GLU A 23 -16.05 5.70 -4.05
C GLU A 23 -14.75 5.29 -3.35
N GLY A 24 -14.54 5.74 -2.10
CA GLY A 24 -13.38 5.33 -1.30
C GLY A 24 -13.36 3.83 -1.01
N ALA A 25 -14.53 3.23 -0.73
CA ALA A 25 -14.66 1.78 -0.54
C ALA A 25 -14.40 1.00 -1.84
N LEU A 26 -14.85 1.52 -2.98
CA LEU A 26 -14.58 0.93 -4.29
C LEU A 26 -13.08 0.98 -4.62
N LEU A 27 -12.43 2.12 -4.42
CA LEU A 27 -10.99 2.28 -4.61
C LEU A 27 -10.21 1.30 -3.73
N GLU A 28 -10.55 1.22 -2.43
CA GLU A 28 -9.94 0.26 -1.52
C GLU A 28 -10.11 -1.18 -2.02
N LYS A 29 -11.32 -1.54 -2.47
CA LYS A 29 -11.64 -2.88 -3.00
C LYS A 29 -10.79 -3.21 -4.23
N ILE A 30 -10.70 -2.31 -5.21
CA ILE A 30 -9.90 -2.48 -6.43
C ILE A 30 -8.42 -2.67 -6.07
N LEU A 31 -7.90 -1.84 -5.17
CA LEU A 31 -6.48 -1.89 -4.79
C LEU A 31 -6.14 -3.15 -3.99
N ARG A 32 -7.01 -3.58 -3.08
CA ARG A 32 -6.87 -4.86 -2.36
C ARG A 32 -6.94 -6.05 -3.32
N TYR A 33 -7.83 -6.01 -4.31
CA TYR A 33 -7.90 -7.05 -5.35
C TYR A 33 -6.59 -7.13 -6.14
N TYR A 34 -6.07 -5.97 -6.55
CA TYR A 34 -4.83 -5.86 -7.30
C TYR A 34 -3.62 -6.42 -6.52
N ASP A 35 -3.51 -6.07 -5.25
CA ASP A 35 -2.47 -6.54 -4.32
C ASP A 35 -2.62 -8.02 -3.93
N THR A 36 -3.81 -8.59 -4.02
CA THR A 36 -4.02 -9.99 -3.64
C THR A 36 -3.41 -10.94 -4.67
N PRO A 37 -2.59 -11.92 -4.24
CA PRO A 37 -2.02 -12.95 -5.12
C PRO A 37 -3.11 -13.68 -5.90
N GLN A 38 -2.84 -13.95 -7.18
CA GLN A 38 -3.85 -14.45 -8.12
C GLN A 38 -4.59 -15.70 -7.63
N TYR A 39 -3.88 -16.64 -6.99
CA TYR A 39 -4.43 -17.89 -6.48
C TYR A 39 -5.37 -17.71 -5.26
N LEU A 40 -5.30 -16.56 -4.57
CA LEU A 40 -6.17 -16.21 -3.44
C LEU A 40 -7.42 -15.43 -3.85
N ARG A 41 -7.40 -14.77 -5.01
CA ARG A 41 -8.47 -13.84 -5.42
C ARG A 41 -9.85 -14.47 -5.38
N LYS A 42 -9.99 -15.71 -5.89
CA LYS A 42 -11.27 -16.45 -5.91
C LYS A 42 -11.86 -16.75 -4.52
N TYR A 43 -11.04 -16.71 -3.47
CA TYR A 43 -11.49 -16.97 -2.10
C TYR A 43 -11.84 -15.70 -1.34
N LEU A 44 -11.19 -14.58 -1.68
CA LEU A 44 -11.35 -13.30 -0.99
C LEU A 44 -12.33 -12.36 -1.70
N PHE A 45 -12.51 -12.57 -3.00
CA PHE A 45 -13.40 -11.79 -3.83
C PHE A 45 -14.32 -12.77 -4.54
N GLU A 46 -15.56 -12.82 -4.08
CA GLU A 46 -16.64 -13.50 -4.80
C GLU A 46 -16.89 -12.80 -6.15
N LYS A 47 -17.91 -13.26 -6.91
CA LYS A 47 -18.34 -12.55 -8.12
C LYS A 47 -18.92 -11.19 -7.74
N ASP A 48 -18.05 -10.19 -7.73
CA ASP A 48 -18.38 -8.81 -7.37
C ASP A 48 -18.52 -7.95 -8.64
N PRO A 49 -19.69 -7.33 -8.90
CA PRO A 49 -19.89 -6.45 -10.04
C PRO A 49 -18.91 -5.27 -10.12
N ASP A 50 -18.42 -4.80 -8.96
CA ASP A 50 -17.43 -3.72 -8.89
C ASP A 50 -16.07 -4.15 -9.48
N LEU A 51 -15.80 -5.46 -9.52
CA LEU A 51 -14.54 -6.04 -9.98
C LEU A 51 -14.66 -6.72 -11.36
N GLN A 52 -15.78 -6.54 -12.06
CA GLN A 52 -16.03 -7.19 -13.36
C GLN A 52 -14.96 -6.87 -14.42
N TYR A 53 -14.33 -5.69 -14.33
CA TYR A 53 -13.26 -5.26 -15.23
C TYR A 53 -11.87 -5.39 -14.61
N ALA A 54 -11.72 -5.93 -13.39
CA ALA A 54 -10.43 -6.00 -12.71
C ALA A 54 -9.40 -6.88 -13.44
N GLY A 55 -9.85 -7.73 -14.39
CA GLY A 55 -8.99 -8.49 -15.29
C GLY A 55 -8.20 -7.65 -16.31
N THR A 56 -8.57 -6.38 -16.52
CA THR A 56 -7.81 -5.45 -17.38
C THR A 56 -6.63 -4.79 -16.66
N LEU A 57 -6.55 -4.94 -15.34
CA LEU A 57 -5.47 -4.38 -14.55
C LEU A 57 -4.14 -5.08 -14.91
N PRO A 58 -3.03 -4.34 -15.06
CA PRO A 58 -1.74 -4.92 -15.41
C PRO A 58 -1.28 -5.94 -14.34
N PRO A 59 -0.47 -6.95 -14.69
CA PRO A 59 -0.01 -7.91 -13.69
C PRO A 59 0.94 -7.23 -12.69
N LEU A 60 0.69 -7.44 -11.39
CA LEU A 60 1.63 -7.10 -10.33
C LEU A 60 2.59 -8.28 -10.10
N ARG A 61 3.89 -8.04 -10.27
CA ARG A 61 4.95 -9.00 -9.95
C ARG A 61 5.77 -8.48 -8.77
N GLY A 62 5.24 -8.66 -7.57
CA GLY A 62 5.95 -8.37 -6.31
C GLY A 62 6.45 -9.65 -5.63
N PRO A 63 7.31 -9.57 -4.61
CA PRO A 63 7.79 -10.75 -3.87
C PRO A 63 6.67 -11.60 -3.27
N HIS A 64 5.55 -10.96 -2.88
CA HIS A 64 4.35 -11.62 -2.36
C HIS A 64 3.41 -12.18 -3.46
N HIS A 65 3.74 -11.98 -4.76
CA HIS A 65 3.10 -12.64 -5.91
C HIS A 65 4.08 -13.61 -6.58
N PRO A 66 4.57 -14.64 -5.87
CA PRO A 66 5.50 -15.58 -6.47
C PRO A 66 4.86 -16.34 -7.63
N ASN A 67 5.68 -16.78 -8.57
CA ASN A 67 5.25 -17.72 -9.60
C ASN A 67 4.75 -19.03 -8.94
N LEU A 68 4.03 -19.84 -9.72
CA LEU A 68 3.59 -21.18 -9.31
C LEU A 68 4.78 -22.14 -9.32
N GLU A 69 5.72 -21.92 -8.39
CA GLU A 69 6.85 -22.79 -8.10
C GLU A 69 6.46 -23.82 -7.04
N ALA A 70 7.17 -24.94 -7.01
CA ALA A 70 7.06 -25.91 -5.93
C ALA A 70 7.40 -25.26 -4.57
N PRO A 71 6.84 -25.76 -3.46
CA PRO A 71 7.23 -25.30 -2.12
C PRO A 71 8.72 -25.57 -1.88
N ASP A 72 9.41 -24.58 -1.32
CA ASP A 72 10.80 -24.70 -0.86
C ASP A 72 10.94 -24.31 0.61
N LEU A 73 11.90 -24.90 1.31
CA LEU A 73 12.15 -24.63 2.73
C LEU A 73 12.53 -23.17 2.96
N GLY A 74 11.93 -22.54 3.97
CA GLY A 74 12.16 -21.14 4.31
C GLY A 74 11.42 -20.14 3.40
N GLN A 75 10.78 -20.60 2.32
CA GLN A 75 10.02 -19.75 1.41
C GLN A 75 8.83 -19.10 2.12
N LEU A 76 8.68 -17.79 1.90
CA LEU A 76 7.53 -17.02 2.36
C LEU A 76 6.39 -17.09 1.35
N ARG A 77 5.16 -17.22 1.84
CA ARG A 77 3.99 -17.23 0.97
C ARG A 77 2.75 -16.70 1.66
N GLU A 78 1.89 -16.07 0.87
CA GLU A 78 0.55 -15.74 1.30
C GLU A 78 -0.34 -16.97 1.21
N GLY A 79 -1.14 -17.22 2.24
CA GLY A 79 -2.10 -18.32 2.29
C GLY A 79 -3.44 -17.87 2.83
N ILE A 80 -4.49 -18.60 2.47
CA ILE A 80 -5.81 -18.45 3.07
C ILE A 80 -6.24 -19.73 3.77
N VAL A 81 -6.78 -19.60 4.98
CA VAL A 81 -7.29 -20.73 5.76
C VAL A 81 -8.55 -21.29 5.11
N THR A 82 -8.49 -22.56 4.69
CA THR A 82 -9.62 -23.29 4.09
C THR A 82 -10.28 -24.26 5.06
N ALA A 83 -9.57 -24.72 6.10
CA ALA A 83 -10.13 -25.53 7.17
C ALA A 83 -9.45 -25.21 8.52
N SER A 84 -10.22 -25.23 9.60
CA SER A 84 -9.75 -24.94 10.95
C SER A 84 -9.75 -26.19 11.82
N GLY A 85 -8.71 -26.38 12.62
CA GLY A 85 -8.56 -27.51 13.53
C GLY A 85 -7.33 -27.33 14.45
N PRO A 86 -6.95 -28.34 15.25
CA PRO A 86 -5.66 -28.32 15.94
C PRO A 86 -4.48 -28.07 15.00
N VAL A 87 -4.62 -28.55 13.76
CA VAL A 87 -3.82 -28.16 12.60
C VAL A 87 -4.80 -27.56 11.58
N SER A 88 -4.61 -26.30 11.23
CA SER A 88 -5.38 -25.62 10.18
C SER A 88 -4.78 -25.89 8.81
N ILE A 89 -5.63 -25.91 7.78
CA ILE A 89 -5.24 -26.14 6.39
C ILE A 89 -5.36 -24.83 5.62
N LEU A 90 -4.33 -24.52 4.86
CA LEU A 90 -4.24 -23.34 4.02
C LEU A 90 -4.12 -23.71 2.55
N ASN A 91 -4.70 -22.86 1.70
CA ASN A 91 -4.32 -22.78 0.29
C ASN A 91 -3.28 -21.66 0.10
N THR A 92 -2.08 -22.03 -0.33
CA THR A 92 -0.95 -21.13 -0.63
C THR A 92 -0.60 -21.07 -2.12
N GLY A 93 -1.42 -21.69 -2.99
CA GLY A 93 -1.21 -21.69 -4.44
C GLY A 93 -0.33 -22.83 -4.97
N TYR A 94 0.22 -23.72 -4.12
CA TYR A 94 1.05 -24.86 -4.56
C TYR A 94 0.27 -26.01 -5.21
N GLY A 95 -1.06 -25.93 -5.30
CA GLY A 95 -1.91 -27.05 -5.75
C GLY A 95 -2.08 -28.17 -4.72
N GLN A 96 -1.44 -28.05 -3.55
CA GLN A 96 -1.55 -28.97 -2.42
C GLN A 96 -1.72 -28.22 -1.10
N PRO A 97 -2.38 -28.81 -0.09
CA PRO A 97 -2.67 -28.16 1.18
C PRO A 97 -1.39 -27.93 2.01
N VAL A 98 -1.31 -26.76 2.64
CA VAL A 98 -0.27 -26.42 3.63
C VAL A 98 -0.84 -26.47 5.03
N HIS A 99 -0.12 -27.10 5.95
CA HIS A 99 -0.56 -27.34 7.32
C HIS A 99 0.11 -26.36 8.29
N VAL A 100 -0.67 -25.73 9.16
CA VAL A 100 -0.20 -24.81 10.18
C VAL A 100 -0.79 -25.20 11.53
N ASN A 101 0.04 -25.28 12.56
CA ASN A 101 -0.43 -25.59 13.90
C ASN A 101 -1.30 -24.45 14.47
N GLY A 102 -2.39 -24.82 15.12
CA GLY A 102 -3.32 -23.90 15.76
C GLY A 102 -4.65 -23.75 15.03
N ARG A 103 -5.67 -23.36 15.79
CA ARG A 103 -7.03 -23.08 15.27
C ARG A 103 -7.08 -21.67 14.70
N LEU A 104 -7.16 -21.56 13.38
CA LEU A 104 -7.22 -20.29 12.67
C LEU A 104 -8.62 -20.03 12.14
N ALA A 105 -9.02 -18.76 12.05
CA ALA A 105 -10.30 -18.39 11.45
C ALA A 105 -10.31 -18.75 9.95
N ILE A 106 -11.39 -19.37 9.48
CA ILE A 106 -11.58 -19.66 8.05
C ILE A 106 -11.61 -18.36 7.25
N SER A 107 -11.11 -18.39 6.02
CA SER A 107 -10.97 -17.24 5.12
C SER A 107 -10.02 -16.14 5.61
N ARG A 108 -9.28 -16.39 6.70
CA ARG A 108 -8.18 -15.51 7.13
C ARG A 108 -7.03 -15.64 6.14
N ARG A 109 -6.63 -14.52 5.53
CA ARG A 109 -5.38 -14.37 4.78
C ARG A 109 -4.23 -14.17 5.77
N LEU A 110 -3.12 -14.88 5.58
CA LEU A 110 -1.91 -14.74 6.40
C LEU A 110 -0.65 -15.06 5.61
N THR A 111 0.48 -14.57 6.10
CA THR A 111 1.81 -14.91 5.60
C THR A 111 2.34 -16.11 6.37
N VAL A 112 2.88 -17.09 5.65
CA VAL A 112 3.51 -18.28 6.22
C VAL A 112 4.92 -18.48 5.69
N ARG A 113 5.76 -19.16 6.49
CA ARG A 113 7.07 -19.67 6.07
C ARG A 113 7.02 -21.18 6.03
N ILE A 114 7.43 -21.77 4.90
CA ILE A 114 7.48 -23.22 4.75
C ILE A 114 8.58 -23.78 5.64
N THR A 115 8.23 -24.70 6.53
CA THR A 115 9.15 -25.35 7.47
C THR A 115 9.42 -26.81 7.09
N ARG A 116 8.54 -27.39 6.28
CA ARG A 116 8.66 -28.74 5.73
C ARG A 116 7.92 -28.82 4.40
N ASP A 117 8.48 -29.50 3.42
CA ASP A 117 7.93 -29.69 2.07
C ASP A 117 7.54 -31.16 1.77
N SER A 118 8.05 -32.14 2.55
CA SER A 118 7.78 -33.58 2.39
C SER A 118 7.75 -34.35 3.73
N PRO A 119 6.86 -35.37 3.91
CA PRO A 119 5.89 -35.91 2.96
C PRO A 119 4.59 -35.10 2.89
N ARG A 120 4.42 -34.11 3.78
CA ARG A 120 3.36 -33.10 3.74
C ARG A 120 3.98 -31.73 3.94
N ILE A 121 3.39 -30.71 3.33
CA ILE A 121 3.85 -29.34 3.51
C ILE A 121 3.37 -28.82 4.86
N GLU A 122 4.31 -28.34 5.68
CA GLU A 122 4.07 -27.66 6.95
C GLU A 122 4.66 -26.25 6.89
N ALA A 123 4.04 -25.35 7.63
CA ALA A 123 4.46 -23.96 7.69
C ALA A 123 4.19 -23.35 9.07
N GLU A 124 4.90 -22.28 9.37
CA GLU A 124 4.67 -21.41 10.52
C GLU A 124 4.10 -20.07 10.07
N ILE A 125 3.34 -19.42 10.95
CA ILE A 125 2.82 -18.07 10.71
C ILE A 125 3.94 -17.07 10.95
N VAL A 126 4.10 -16.12 10.04
CA VAL A 126 5.06 -15.03 10.18
C VAL A 126 4.32 -13.70 10.25
N ASP A 127 4.77 -12.80 11.12
CA ASP A 127 4.31 -11.42 11.11
C ASP A 127 4.93 -10.69 9.91
N GLY A 128 4.06 -10.21 9.00
CA GLY A 128 4.50 -9.48 7.81
C GLY A 128 5.29 -8.20 8.13
N SER A 129 5.13 -7.63 9.32
CA SER A 129 5.87 -6.43 9.75
C SER A 129 7.33 -6.69 10.14
N GLU A 130 7.71 -7.95 10.38
CA GLU A 130 9.07 -8.36 10.74
C GLU A 130 9.89 -8.79 9.52
N LEU A 131 9.29 -8.76 8.32
CA LEU A 131 9.97 -9.17 7.09
C LEU A 131 11.00 -8.13 6.65
N THR A 132 12.20 -8.61 6.31
CA THR A 132 13.27 -7.80 5.72
C THR A 132 13.08 -7.55 4.22
N ILE A 133 12.09 -8.20 3.61
CA ILE A 133 11.74 -8.06 2.20
C ILE A 133 10.42 -7.32 2.04
N TYR A 134 10.28 -6.58 0.95
CA TYR A 134 9.02 -5.89 0.67
C TYR A 134 7.87 -6.87 0.41
N TRP A 135 6.80 -6.77 1.21
CA TRP A 135 5.68 -7.71 1.19
C TRP A 135 4.33 -7.09 0.81
N GLY A 136 4.37 -6.03 0.00
CA GLY A 136 3.17 -5.30 -0.44
C GLY A 136 2.73 -4.22 0.56
N PRO A 137 1.92 -3.24 0.11
CA PRO A 137 1.44 -2.18 0.98
C PRO A 137 0.33 -2.69 1.90
N ARG A 138 0.27 -2.15 3.11
CA ARG A 138 -0.92 -2.19 3.94
C ARG A 138 -1.93 -1.16 3.45
N PHE A 139 -3.21 -1.53 3.44
CA PHE A 139 -4.30 -0.63 3.08
C PHE A 139 -5.02 -0.16 4.34
N SER A 140 -5.11 1.15 4.50
CA SER A 140 -5.88 1.80 5.56
C SER A 140 -6.86 2.79 4.97
N ARG A 141 -8.15 2.47 5.00
CA ARG A 141 -9.21 3.45 4.82
C ARG A 141 -9.75 3.81 6.19
N GLY A 142 -9.66 5.08 6.55
CA GLY A 142 -10.13 5.55 7.84
C GLY A 142 -11.08 6.73 7.68
N ASN A 143 -11.85 7.01 8.72
CA ASN A 143 -12.68 8.22 8.81
C ASN A 143 -11.83 9.45 9.18
N ARG A 144 -10.56 9.46 8.75
CA ARG A 144 -9.62 10.54 9.04
C ARG A 144 -9.50 11.44 7.82
N THR A 145 -9.58 12.74 8.07
CA THR A 145 -9.32 13.77 7.07
C THR A 145 -7.82 14.00 6.88
N LEU A 146 -7.43 14.75 5.85
CA LEU A 146 -6.01 14.98 5.56
C LEU A 146 -5.30 15.71 6.70
N GLY A 147 -5.93 16.75 7.24
CA GLY A 147 -5.44 17.53 8.37
C GLY A 147 -5.39 16.73 9.67
N GLN A 148 -6.30 15.78 9.89
CA GLN A 148 -6.23 14.86 11.02
C GLN A 148 -5.04 13.89 10.92
N LEU A 149 -4.68 13.46 9.70
CA LEU A 149 -3.49 12.64 9.49
C LEU A 149 -2.21 13.42 9.81
N VAL A 150 -2.13 14.69 9.38
CA VAL A 150 -1.01 15.59 9.68
C VAL A 150 -0.90 15.87 11.17
N LYS A 151 -2.00 16.27 11.83
CA LYS A 151 -2.04 16.60 13.26
C LYS A 151 -1.84 15.39 14.19
N GLY A 152 -2.00 14.17 13.67
CA GLY A 152 -1.89 12.95 14.46
C GLY A 152 -0.48 12.63 14.97
N GLY A 153 0.56 13.30 14.47
CA GLY A 153 1.94 13.20 15.00
C GLY A 153 2.61 11.83 14.83
N GLY A 154 2.08 10.96 13.97
CA GLY A 154 2.62 9.61 13.75
C GLY A 154 3.78 9.51 12.77
N TYR A 155 4.20 10.64 12.19
CA TYR A 155 5.20 10.71 11.13
C TYR A 155 6.20 11.81 11.44
N ASP A 156 7.49 11.49 11.37
CA ASP A 156 8.57 12.46 11.63
C ASP A 156 8.92 13.31 10.42
N MET A 157 8.47 12.90 9.22
CA MET A 157 8.55 13.69 8.00
C MET A 157 7.21 13.71 7.28
N THR A 158 6.68 14.90 7.01
CA THR A 158 5.43 15.09 6.26
C THR A 158 5.71 15.91 5.00
N ILE A 159 5.36 15.35 3.84
CA ILE A 159 5.62 15.97 2.54
C ILE A 159 4.29 16.11 1.83
N SER A 160 3.91 17.32 1.44
CA SER A 160 2.84 17.53 0.46
C SER A 160 3.37 17.75 -0.94
N THR A 161 2.57 17.37 -1.92
CA THR A 161 2.79 17.69 -3.33
C THR A 161 1.85 18.81 -3.77
N SER A 162 2.40 19.83 -4.44
CA SER A 162 1.64 20.95 -4.99
C SER A 162 2.41 21.60 -6.12
N ARG A 163 1.69 22.01 -7.18
CA ARG A 163 2.24 22.84 -8.26
C ARG A 163 2.87 24.15 -7.74
N ARG A 164 2.35 24.68 -6.64
CA ARG A 164 2.83 25.91 -5.98
C ARG A 164 3.85 25.65 -4.87
N GLY A 165 4.27 24.39 -4.70
CA GLY A 165 5.32 24.03 -3.74
C GLY A 165 6.70 24.51 -4.16
N ALA A 166 7.67 24.32 -3.27
CA ALA A 166 9.07 24.55 -3.58
C ALA A 166 9.52 23.60 -4.69
N ASP A 167 10.19 24.13 -5.71
CA ASP A 167 10.77 23.32 -6.77
C ASP A 167 11.76 22.32 -6.16
N VAL A 168 11.48 21.02 -6.36
CA VAL A 168 12.26 19.93 -5.77
C VAL A 168 13.74 20.02 -6.15
N ARG A 169 14.07 20.58 -7.31
CA ARG A 169 15.45 20.78 -7.79
C ARG A 169 16.24 21.71 -6.88
N HIS A 170 15.59 22.71 -6.28
CA HIS A 170 16.23 23.70 -5.42
C HIS A 170 16.35 23.26 -3.95
N VAL A 171 15.50 22.34 -3.50
CA VAL A 171 15.47 21.88 -2.10
C VAL A 171 16.03 20.47 -1.92
N MET A 172 16.55 19.85 -2.99
CA MET A 172 17.00 18.45 -2.99
C MET A 172 18.01 18.13 -1.88
N GLY A 173 18.96 19.02 -1.60
CA GLY A 173 19.96 18.81 -0.55
C GLY A 173 19.35 18.73 0.86
N GLN A 174 18.44 19.65 1.18
CA GLN A 174 17.72 19.65 2.46
C GLN A 174 16.76 18.46 2.56
N LEU A 175 16.08 18.15 1.44
CA LEU A 175 15.17 17.02 1.34
C LEU A 175 15.91 15.70 1.61
N ALA A 176 17.09 15.50 1.00
CA ALA A 176 17.93 14.33 1.21
C ALA A 176 18.41 14.19 2.66
N GLN A 177 18.81 15.30 3.31
CA GLN A 177 19.22 15.27 4.72
C GLN A 177 18.07 14.82 5.64
N ASN A 178 16.89 15.43 5.46
CA ASN A 178 15.72 15.07 6.25
C ASN A 178 15.26 13.64 5.97
N TRP A 179 15.31 13.20 4.71
CA TRP A 179 14.98 11.84 4.28
C TRP A 179 15.84 10.79 4.99
N LYS A 180 17.16 11.02 5.11
CA LYS A 180 18.08 10.11 5.81
C LYS A 180 17.78 9.98 7.30
N SER A 181 17.29 11.05 7.94
CA SER A 181 16.97 11.05 9.37
C SER A 181 15.56 10.53 9.69
N ALA A 182 14.66 10.55 8.69
CA ALA A 182 13.27 10.20 8.86
C ALA A 182 13.09 8.68 9.01
N LYS A 183 12.35 8.27 10.04
CA LYS A 183 11.95 6.87 10.26
C LYS A 183 10.57 6.59 9.67
N SER A 184 9.71 7.60 9.55
CA SER A 184 8.36 7.44 9.01
C SER A 184 7.93 8.69 8.23
N THR A 185 7.88 8.55 6.91
CA THR A 185 7.46 9.62 6.01
C THR A 185 5.99 9.49 5.59
N LEU A 186 5.22 10.56 5.74
CA LEU A 186 3.88 10.69 5.19
C LEU A 186 3.90 11.58 3.94
N LEU A 187 3.61 10.99 2.79
CA LEU A 187 3.49 11.69 1.52
C LEU A 187 2.01 11.95 1.18
N LEU A 188 1.67 13.22 1.00
CA LEU A 188 0.31 13.70 0.79
C LEU A 188 0.07 14.06 -0.68
N PHE A 189 -1.05 13.59 -1.21
CA PHE A 189 -1.56 13.96 -2.53
C PHE A 189 -2.95 14.58 -2.42
N GLY A 190 -3.19 15.60 -3.24
CA GLY A 190 -4.48 16.27 -3.31
C GLY A 190 -5.56 15.41 -3.97
N SER A 191 -6.77 15.95 -4.02
CA SER A 191 -7.88 15.38 -4.76
C SER A 191 -7.88 15.91 -6.21
N PRO A 192 -8.71 15.36 -7.11
CA PRO A 192 -8.82 15.86 -8.48
C PRO A 192 -9.23 17.34 -8.59
N ARG A 193 -9.81 17.92 -7.52
CA ARG A 193 -10.34 19.30 -7.51
C ARG A 193 -9.50 20.26 -6.68
N GLU A 194 -8.79 19.77 -5.67
CA GLU A 194 -8.08 20.58 -4.68
C GLU A 194 -6.69 19.99 -4.44
N GLY A 195 -5.66 20.84 -4.45
CA GLY A 195 -4.33 20.44 -4.00
C GLY A 195 -4.29 20.25 -2.48
N VAL A 196 -3.19 19.68 -1.99
CA VAL A 196 -3.00 19.50 -0.54
C VAL A 196 -3.10 20.83 0.23
N PRO A 197 -2.50 21.95 -0.22
CA PRO A 197 -2.64 23.23 0.46
C PRO A 197 -4.06 23.70 0.68
N GLU A 198 -4.91 23.53 -0.32
CA GLU A 198 -6.31 23.95 -0.30
C GLU A 198 -7.12 23.10 0.69
N ILE A 199 -6.92 21.77 0.66
CA ILE A 199 -7.58 20.83 1.58
C ILE A 199 -7.18 21.13 3.04
N LEU A 200 -5.89 21.30 3.30
CA LEU A 200 -5.39 21.61 4.64
C LEU A 200 -5.91 22.95 5.15
N ALA A 201 -5.97 23.97 4.30
CA ALA A 201 -6.51 25.29 4.67
C ALA A 201 -7.99 25.20 5.08
N ARG A 202 -8.80 24.41 4.35
CA ARG A 202 -10.21 24.15 4.72
C ARG A 202 -10.35 23.49 6.08
N GLU A 203 -9.39 22.63 6.43
CA GLU A 203 -9.32 21.92 7.72
C GLU A 203 -8.55 22.68 8.81
N GLN A 204 -8.25 23.96 8.58
CA GLN A 204 -7.51 24.82 9.52
C GLN A 204 -6.16 24.20 9.94
N VAL A 205 -5.44 23.66 8.95
CA VAL A 205 -4.06 23.19 9.07
C VAL A 205 -3.20 24.02 8.13
N LYS A 206 -2.09 24.55 8.62
CA LYS A 206 -1.21 25.36 7.76
C LYS A 206 -0.25 24.42 7.03
N VAL A 207 -0.05 24.65 5.74
CA VAL A 207 0.97 23.92 4.97
C VAL A 207 2.37 24.11 5.53
N SER A 208 2.62 25.24 6.20
CA SER A 208 3.86 25.51 6.92
C SER A 208 4.10 24.58 8.11
N ASP A 209 3.08 23.84 8.56
CA ASP A 209 3.21 22.84 9.62
C ASP A 209 3.80 21.51 9.07
N LEU A 210 3.92 21.38 7.75
CA LEU A 210 4.54 20.23 7.10
C LEU A 210 6.06 20.40 6.99
N SER A 211 6.79 19.28 6.91
CA SER A 211 8.24 19.30 6.69
C SER A 211 8.58 19.88 5.32
N PHE A 212 7.81 19.52 4.28
CA PHE A 212 7.98 20.04 2.92
C PHE A 212 6.64 20.19 2.20
N ASN A 213 6.54 21.22 1.37
CA ASN A 213 5.54 21.31 0.30
C ASN A 213 6.27 21.43 -1.04
N LEU A 214 6.25 20.37 -1.83
CA LEU A 214 7.11 20.21 -3.00
C LEU A 214 6.33 20.31 -4.31
N ASN A 215 6.94 20.97 -5.29
CA ASN A 215 6.65 20.76 -6.69
C ASN A 215 7.68 19.75 -7.25
N THR A 216 7.23 18.51 -7.47
CA THR A 216 8.05 17.40 -7.98
C THR A 216 8.01 17.28 -9.50
N ILE A 217 7.17 18.07 -10.18
CA ILE A 217 7.04 18.14 -11.63
C ILE A 217 7.14 19.62 -12.05
N PRO A 218 8.33 20.25 -11.85
CA PRO A 218 8.52 21.63 -12.25
C PRO A 218 8.33 21.77 -13.76
N GLU A 219 7.83 22.93 -14.19
CA GLU A 219 7.62 23.26 -15.61
C GLU A 219 6.67 22.27 -16.33
N GLN A 220 5.71 21.70 -15.60
CA GLN A 220 4.65 20.87 -16.18
C GLN A 220 3.98 21.60 -17.36
N ALA A 221 3.90 20.94 -18.51
CA ALA A 221 3.28 21.48 -19.73
C ALA A 221 1.76 21.23 -19.80
N VAL A 222 1.16 20.82 -18.67
CA VAL A 222 -0.26 20.54 -18.52
C VAL A 222 -0.83 21.42 -17.42
N GLU A 223 -2.12 21.74 -17.51
CA GLU A 223 -2.80 22.54 -16.48
C GLU A 223 -2.87 21.77 -15.14
N THR A 224 -3.21 20.49 -15.22
CA THR A 224 -3.34 19.58 -14.07
C THR A 224 -2.57 18.29 -14.33
N VAL A 225 -1.93 17.76 -13.28
CA VAL A 225 -1.36 16.41 -13.28
C VAL A 225 -2.30 15.54 -12.46
N ARG A 226 -2.73 14.41 -13.01
CA ARG A 226 -3.65 13.51 -12.31
C ARG A 226 -2.94 12.83 -11.14
N THR A 227 -3.69 12.44 -10.11
CA THR A 227 -3.12 11.90 -8.86
C THR A 227 -2.24 10.67 -9.11
N GLU A 228 -2.62 9.78 -10.04
CA GLU A 228 -1.86 8.60 -10.40
C GLU A 228 -0.51 8.92 -11.08
N GLU A 229 -0.48 9.97 -11.91
CA GLU A 229 0.73 10.47 -12.58
C GLU A 229 1.64 11.16 -11.58
N ALA A 230 1.06 12.03 -10.74
CA ALA A 230 1.76 12.74 -9.68
C ALA A 230 2.36 11.77 -8.66
N LEU A 231 1.64 10.71 -8.29
CA LEU A 231 2.12 9.66 -7.40
C LEU A 231 3.33 8.95 -8.00
N HIS A 232 3.27 8.59 -9.28
CA HIS A 232 4.37 7.91 -9.94
C HIS A 232 5.61 8.81 -10.06
N ALA A 233 5.45 10.04 -10.56
CA ALA A 233 6.55 10.99 -10.74
C ALA A 233 7.19 11.37 -9.41
N THR A 234 6.39 11.66 -8.38
CA THR A 234 6.90 12.03 -7.06
C THR A 234 7.67 10.89 -6.41
N LEU A 235 7.11 9.68 -6.42
CA LEU A 235 7.82 8.53 -5.85
C LEU A 235 9.10 8.20 -6.64
N ALA A 236 9.12 8.40 -7.96
CA ALA A 236 10.34 8.25 -8.75
C ALA A 236 11.43 9.24 -8.31
N VAL A 237 11.08 10.51 -8.10
CA VAL A 237 12.02 11.52 -7.58
C VAL A 237 12.51 11.15 -6.18
N LEU A 238 11.61 10.85 -5.25
CA LEU A 238 11.96 10.53 -3.87
C LEU A 238 12.75 9.21 -3.77
N ASN A 239 12.50 8.24 -4.64
CA ASN A 239 13.24 6.98 -4.67
C ASN A 239 14.74 7.18 -4.97
N THR A 240 15.14 8.29 -5.60
CA THR A 240 16.57 8.63 -5.78
C THR A 240 17.26 9.07 -4.49
N LEU A 241 16.50 9.37 -3.43
CA LEU A 241 17.01 9.75 -2.11
C LEU A 241 17.31 8.55 -1.22
N GLY A 242 16.72 7.39 -1.52
CA GLY A 242 17.02 6.15 -0.80
C GLY A 242 18.44 5.70 -1.14
N GLU A 243 19.23 5.39 -0.10
CA GLU A 243 20.48 4.66 -0.29
C GLU A 243 20.15 3.24 -0.79
N GLY A 244 20.95 2.74 -1.74
CA GLY A 244 20.79 1.41 -2.35
C GLY A 244 20.92 0.28 -1.35
#